data_AF-A0A645CEJ5-F1
#
_entry.id   AF-A0A645CEJ5-F1
#
_cell.length_a   1.000
_cell.length_b   1.000
_cell.length_c   1.000
_cell.angle_alpha   90.00
_cell.angle_beta   90.00
_cell.angle_gamma   90.00
#
_symmetry.space_group_name_H-M   'P 1'
#
loop_
_entity.id
_entity.type
_entity.pdbx_description
1 polymer ?
#
loop_
_entity_poly.entity_id
_entity_poly.type
_entity_poly.pdbx_seq_one_letter_code
_entity_poly.pdbx_strand_id
1 'polypeptide(L)'
;MENSSKQIPELTLEEKYWMRLRQAKSLVIIEKTAFKLLIETADIQLLSELFIRDKTIEYTIELYFQKSLEECSLKEIVNGLVINLKITNWLDTIDHADCGSHYKLIITHDLGFTFARLLTIWIDNMFKNNGIKVESVYSAKTIFTKIFKN
;
A
#
# COMPACT_ATOMS: atom_id res chain seq x y z
N MET A 1 -37.15 3.45 -32.96
CA MET A 1 -36.65 3.31 -31.57
C MET A 1 -35.15 3.17 -31.65
N GLU A 2 -34.40 4.24 -31.39
CA GLU A 2 -32.95 4.18 -31.32
C GLU A 2 -32.57 3.44 -30.04
N ASN A 3 -32.04 2.24 -30.20
CA ASN A 3 -31.47 1.46 -29.11
C ASN A 3 -30.15 2.13 -28.74
N SER A 4 -30.21 3.07 -27.79
CA SER A 4 -29.01 3.58 -27.13
C SER A 4 -28.43 2.45 -26.29
N SER A 5 -27.64 1.58 -26.92
CA SER A 5 -26.80 0.62 -26.21
C SER A 5 -25.82 1.45 -25.39
N LYS A 6 -26.16 1.70 -24.12
CA LYS A 6 -25.21 2.25 -23.14
C LYS A 6 -24.07 1.25 -23.07
N GLN A 7 -22.98 1.52 -23.79
CA GLN A 7 -21.75 0.75 -23.66
C GLN A 7 -21.36 0.81 -22.17
N ILE A 8 -21.20 -0.35 -21.56
CA ILE A 8 -20.66 -0.43 -20.21
C ILE A 8 -19.24 0.13 -20.30
N PRO A 9 -18.90 1.18 -19.53
CA PRO A 9 -17.57 1.76 -19.59
C PRO A 9 -16.52 0.71 -19.23
N GLU A 10 -15.36 0.76 -19.89
CA GLU A 10 -14.26 -0.12 -19.55
C GLU A 10 -13.83 0.15 -18.11
N LEU A 11 -13.65 -0.92 -17.34
CA LEU A 11 -13.18 -0.81 -15.96
C LEU A 11 -11.81 -0.13 -15.92
N THR A 12 -11.70 0.84 -15.03
CA THR A 12 -10.42 1.41 -14.64
C THR A 12 -9.50 0.34 -14.07
N LEU A 13 -8.20 0.65 -14.06
CA LEU A 13 -7.19 -0.25 -13.52
C LEU A 13 -7.41 -0.53 -12.02
N GLU A 14 -7.90 0.47 -11.29
CA GLU A 14 -8.30 0.36 -9.89
C GLU A 14 -9.48 -0.61 -9.73
N GLU A 15 -10.53 -0.48 -10.54
CA GLU A 15 -11.69 -1.38 -10.49
C GLU A 15 -11.33 -2.83 -10.86
N LYS A 16 -10.49 -3.01 -11.88
CA LYS A 16 -9.95 -4.34 -12.25
C LYS A 16 -9.19 -4.95 -11.07
N TYR A 17 -8.41 -4.14 -10.36
CA TYR A 17 -7.67 -4.58 -9.19
C TYR A 17 -8.58 -4.95 -8.01
N TRP A 18 -9.57 -4.11 -7.69
CA TRP A 18 -10.60 -4.40 -6.68
C TRP A 18 -11.33 -5.72 -6.95
N MET A 19 -11.69 -5.98 -8.21
CA MET A 19 -12.34 -7.23 -8.59
C MET A 19 -11.45 -8.45 -8.33
N ARG A 20 -10.15 -8.36 -8.61
CA ARG A 20 -9.19 -9.45 -8.33
C ARG A 20 -9.04 -9.71 -6.84
N LEU A 21 -8.88 -8.66 -6.02
CA LEU A 21 -8.79 -8.81 -4.56
C LEU A 21 -10.04 -9.45 -3.95
N ARG A 22 -11.21 -9.04 -4.45
CA ARG A 22 -12.50 -9.63 -4.06
C ARG A 22 -12.59 -11.11 -4.45
N GLN A 23 -12.18 -11.47 -5.67
CA GLN A 23 -12.14 -12.87 -6.12
C GLN A 23 -11.20 -13.72 -5.25
N ALA A 24 -10.06 -13.18 -4.86
CA ALA A 24 -9.10 -13.84 -3.99
C ALA A 24 -9.55 -13.94 -2.52
N LYS A 25 -10.71 -13.38 -2.15
CA LYS A 25 -11.21 -13.28 -0.75
C LYS A 25 -10.17 -12.65 0.20
N SER A 26 -9.37 -11.73 -0.34
CA SER A 26 -8.21 -11.14 0.35
C SER A 26 -8.50 -9.79 1.01
N LEU A 27 -9.72 -9.27 0.86
CA LEU A 27 -10.08 -7.94 1.33
C LEU A 27 -11.34 -7.97 2.21
N VAL A 28 -11.29 -7.19 3.29
CA VAL A 28 -12.42 -6.92 4.19
C VAL A 28 -12.64 -5.41 4.22
N ILE A 29 -13.90 -4.99 4.13
CA ILE A 29 -14.29 -3.57 4.23
C ILE A 29 -14.61 -3.28 5.69
N ILE A 30 -13.93 -2.29 6.27
CA ILE A 30 -14.14 -1.80 7.63
C ILE A 30 -14.35 -0.28 7.53
N GLU A 31 -15.34 0.26 8.25
CA GLU A 31 -15.54 1.71 8.36
C GLU A 31 -14.31 2.37 9.03
N LYS A 32 -13.90 3.54 8.55
CA LYS A 32 -12.60 4.16 8.90
C LYS A 32 -12.47 4.44 10.40
N THR A 33 -13.53 4.91 11.05
CA THR A 33 -13.56 5.19 12.49
C THR A 33 -13.45 3.91 13.32
N ALA A 34 -14.17 2.86 12.94
CA ALA A 34 -14.07 1.54 13.56
C ALA A 34 -12.67 0.96 13.39
N PHE A 35 -12.09 1.07 12.18
CA PHE A 35 -10.72 0.63 11.92
C PHE A 35 -9.70 1.36 12.80
N LYS A 36 -9.85 2.69 12.94
CA LYS A 36 -9.01 3.48 13.84
C LYS A 36 -9.06 2.96 15.28
N LEU A 37 -10.26 2.74 15.82
CA LEU A 37 -10.44 2.23 17.19
C LEU A 37 -9.81 0.84 17.38
N LEU A 38 -9.93 -0.03 16.37
CA LEU A 38 -9.29 -1.35 16.37
C LEU A 38 -7.77 -1.22 16.41
N ILE A 39 -7.18 -0.37 15.58
CA ILE A 39 -5.71 -0.20 15.53
C ILE A 39 -5.17 0.42 16.82
N GLU A 40 -5.88 1.36 17.45
CA GLU A 40 -5.44 1.98 18.71
C GLU A 40 -5.32 0.97 19.86
N THR A 41 -6.07 -0.13 19.81
CA THR A 41 -6.09 -1.19 20.84
C THR A 41 -5.38 -2.47 20.42
N ALA A 42 -4.90 -2.53 19.18
CA ALA A 42 -4.30 -3.75 18.62
C ALA A 42 -2.91 -4.05 19.19
N ASP A 43 -2.59 -5.34 19.28
CA ASP A 43 -1.22 -5.79 19.46
C ASP A 43 -0.44 -5.59 18.16
N ILE A 44 0.32 -4.50 18.12
CA ILE A 44 1.10 -4.10 16.96
C ILE A 44 2.23 -5.06 16.63
N GLN A 45 2.78 -5.76 17.64
CA GLN A 45 3.85 -6.70 17.39
C GLN A 45 3.29 -7.93 16.69
N LEU A 46 2.19 -8.48 17.20
CA LEU A 46 1.50 -9.58 16.56
C LEU A 46 1.02 -9.22 15.15
N LEU A 47 0.41 -8.04 14.96
CA LEU A 47 0.03 -7.58 13.64
C LEU A 47 1.25 -7.48 12.72
N SER A 48 2.32 -6.82 13.16
CA SER A 48 3.54 -6.70 12.36
C SER A 48 4.08 -8.07 11.90
N GLU A 49 4.12 -9.07 12.79
CA GLU A 49 4.56 -10.43 12.45
C GLU A 49 3.67 -11.09 11.39
N LEU A 50 2.34 -10.94 11.51
CA LEU A 50 1.39 -11.46 10.52
C LEU A 50 1.61 -10.82 9.14
N PHE A 51 1.73 -9.49 9.07
CA PHE A 51 1.91 -8.79 7.81
C PHE A 51 3.25 -9.10 7.14
N ILE A 52 4.33 -9.24 7.92
CA ILE A 52 5.64 -9.65 7.41
C ILE A 52 5.58 -11.08 6.85
N ARG A 53 4.93 -12.00 7.58
CA ARG A 53 4.80 -13.40 7.16
C ARG A 53 3.99 -13.53 5.88
N ASP A 54 2.88 -12.81 5.79
CA ASP A 54 1.90 -12.98 4.71
C ASP A 54 2.24 -12.13 3.47
N LYS A 55 3.24 -11.24 3.54
CA LYS A 55 3.79 -10.45 2.41
C LYS A 55 2.70 -9.81 1.54
N THR A 56 1.70 -9.22 2.18
CA THR A 56 0.45 -8.82 1.51
C THR A 56 0.68 -7.71 0.46
N ILE A 57 1.62 -6.81 0.71
CA ILE A 57 1.95 -5.71 -0.22
C ILE A 57 2.70 -6.28 -1.43
N GLU A 58 3.67 -7.17 -1.20
CA GLU A 58 4.41 -7.86 -2.26
C GLU A 58 3.47 -8.65 -3.16
N TYR A 59 2.59 -9.49 -2.58
CA TYR A 59 1.58 -10.24 -3.34
C TYR A 59 0.68 -9.33 -4.18
N THR A 60 0.28 -8.18 -3.64
CA THR A 60 -0.47 -7.16 -4.38
C THR A 60 0.31 -6.65 -5.60
N ILE A 61 1.57 -6.29 -5.40
CA ILE A 61 2.44 -5.75 -6.45
C ILE A 61 2.61 -6.79 -7.57
N GLU A 62 2.88 -8.04 -7.21
CA GLU A 62 3.02 -9.14 -8.16
C GLU A 62 1.72 -9.38 -8.95
N LEU A 63 0.58 -9.37 -8.28
CA LEU A 63 -0.73 -9.50 -8.91
C LEU A 63 -1.06 -8.30 -9.82
N TYR A 64 -0.55 -7.12 -9.51
CA TYR A 64 -0.74 -5.93 -10.34
C TYR A 64 0.13 -5.98 -11.60
N PHE A 65 1.44 -6.22 -11.46
CA PHE A 65 2.38 -6.22 -12.58
C PHE A 65 2.44 -7.53 -13.36
N GLN A 66 1.86 -8.61 -12.82
CA GLN A 66 1.96 -9.98 -13.35
C GLN A 66 3.43 -10.41 -13.52
N LYS A 67 4.24 -10.07 -12.53
CA LYS A 67 5.69 -10.34 -12.43
C LYS A 67 6.00 -10.73 -11.01
N SER A 68 7.05 -11.53 -10.77
CA SER A 68 7.57 -11.66 -9.41
C SER A 68 8.16 -10.33 -8.94
N LEU A 69 8.25 -10.14 -7.63
CA LEU A 69 8.86 -8.92 -7.09
C LEU A 69 10.33 -8.76 -7.52
N GLU A 70 11.04 -9.88 -7.72
CA GLU A 70 12.43 -9.94 -8.19
C GLU A 70 12.58 -9.46 -9.65
N GLU A 71 11.54 -9.65 -10.47
CA GLU A 71 11.49 -9.19 -11.87
C GLU A 71 11.04 -7.72 -11.99
N CYS A 72 10.54 -7.13 -10.90
CA CYS A 72 10.12 -5.74 -10.87
C CYS A 72 11.32 -4.81 -10.69
N SER A 73 11.38 -3.75 -11.50
CA SER A 73 12.28 -2.64 -11.22
C SER A 73 11.89 -1.93 -9.92
N LEU A 74 12.84 -1.27 -9.25
CA LEU A 74 12.54 -0.48 -8.06
C LEU A 74 11.42 0.55 -8.29
N LYS A 75 11.38 1.15 -9.50
CA LYS A 75 10.31 2.06 -9.90
C LYS A 75 8.94 1.37 -9.93
N GLU A 76 8.86 0.16 -10.48
CA GLU A 76 7.63 -0.64 -10.47
C GLU A 76 7.22 -0.97 -9.04
N ILE A 77 8.15 -1.39 -8.18
CA ILE A 77 7.87 -1.69 -6.76
C ILE A 77 7.31 -0.46 -6.03
N VAL A 78 7.94 0.71 -6.19
CA VAL A 78 7.47 1.98 -5.58
C VAL A 78 6.08 2.37 -6.11
N ASN A 79 5.86 2.27 -7.42
CA ASN A 79 4.56 2.56 -8.01
C ASN A 79 3.48 1.59 -7.51
N GLY A 80 3.80 0.30 -7.43
CA GLY A 80 2.92 -0.74 -6.91
C GLY A 80 2.55 -0.51 -5.44
N LEU A 81 3.51 -0.11 -4.61
CA LEU A 81 3.25 0.31 -3.23
C LEU A 81 2.26 1.49 -3.19
N VAL A 82 2.50 2.55 -3.97
CA VAL A 82 1.59 3.72 -4.00
C VAL A 82 0.18 3.31 -4.41
N ILE A 83 0.04 2.41 -5.38
CA ILE A 83 -1.26 1.90 -5.84
C ILE A 83 -1.93 1.07 -4.73
N ASN A 84 -1.21 0.15 -4.09
CA ASN A 84 -1.73 -0.64 -2.97
C ASN A 84 -2.27 0.27 -1.87
N LEU A 85 -1.47 1.27 -1.46
CA LEU A 85 -1.82 2.22 -0.41
C LEU A 85 -3.08 3.02 -0.75
N LYS A 86 -3.23 3.48 -2.00
CA LYS A 86 -4.44 4.21 -2.46
C LYS A 86 -5.70 3.36 -2.35
N ILE A 87 -5.59 2.08 -2.69
CA ILE A 87 -6.74 1.16 -2.74
C ILE A 87 -7.27 0.83 -1.34
N THR A 88 -6.45 0.95 -0.29
CA THR A 88 -6.93 0.70 1.08
C THR A 88 -7.96 1.72 1.57
N ASN A 89 -7.98 2.93 1.00
CA ASN A 89 -8.74 4.07 1.50
C ASN A 89 -8.47 4.42 2.98
N TRP A 90 -7.33 3.97 3.54
CA TRP A 90 -6.93 4.29 4.92
C TRP A 90 -6.25 5.65 5.05
N LEU A 91 -5.74 6.18 3.94
CA LEU A 91 -4.80 7.30 3.91
C LEU A 91 -5.46 8.53 3.27
N ASP A 92 -5.12 9.71 3.77
CA ASP A 92 -5.69 10.97 3.30
C ASP A 92 -4.95 11.45 2.04
N THR A 93 -3.61 11.43 2.06
CA THR A 93 -2.77 11.72 0.88
C THR A 93 -1.58 10.78 0.79
N ILE A 94 -1.13 10.53 -0.45
CA ILE A 94 0.06 9.74 -0.77
C ILE A 94 0.81 10.48 -1.89
N ASP A 95 1.88 11.17 -1.52
CA ASP A 95 2.77 11.87 -2.44
C ASP A 95 4.06 11.08 -2.62
N HIS A 96 4.52 10.94 -3.87
CA HIS A 96 5.79 10.30 -4.15
C HIS A 96 6.54 11.02 -5.27
N ALA A 97 7.87 11.01 -5.19
CA ALA A 97 8.72 11.64 -6.18
C ALA A 97 10.05 10.88 -6.35
N ASP A 98 10.59 10.91 -7.55
CA ASP A 98 11.96 10.49 -7.84
C ASP A 98 12.90 11.67 -7.59
N CYS A 99 13.80 11.53 -6.62
CA CYS A 99 14.77 12.56 -6.23
C CYS A 99 16.18 12.29 -6.77
N GLY A 100 16.30 11.49 -7.84
CA GLY A 100 17.59 11.11 -8.42
C GLY A 100 18.22 9.93 -7.68
N SER A 101 18.72 10.14 -6.46
CA SER A 101 19.40 9.10 -5.65
C SER A 101 18.45 8.21 -4.83
N HIS A 102 17.20 8.63 -4.67
CA HIS A 102 16.19 7.93 -3.88
C HIS A 102 14.79 8.30 -4.38
N TYR A 103 13.82 7.45 -4.06
CA TYR A 103 12.41 7.83 -4.07
C TYR A 103 12.03 8.40 -2.71
N LYS A 104 11.21 9.44 -2.73
CA LYS A 104 10.57 10.01 -1.55
C LYS A 104 9.11 9.60 -1.55
N LEU A 105 8.61 9.16 -0.40
CA LEU A 105 7.20 8.86 -0.14
C LEU A 105 6.75 9.67 1.09
N ILE A 106 5.64 10.38 0.96
CA ILE A 106 5.00 11.15 2.03
C ILE A 106 3.55 10.68 2.11
N ILE A 107 3.14 10.22 3.29
CA ILE A 107 1.79 9.73 3.55
C ILE A 107 1.19 10.57 4.65
N THR A 108 -0.05 11.04 4.48
CA THR A 108 -0.85 11.65 5.55
C THR A 108 -2.06 10.78 5.89
N HIS A 109 -2.46 10.78 7.16
CA HIS A 109 -3.59 10.01 7.68
C HIS A 109 -4.10 10.58 9.02
N ASP A 110 -5.30 10.15 9.44
CA ASP A 110 -5.94 10.51 10.71
C ASP A 110 -6.02 9.34 11.72
N LEU A 111 -5.40 8.21 11.40
CA LEU A 111 -5.44 6.94 12.16
C LEU A 111 -4.50 6.85 13.39
N GLY A 112 -3.77 7.93 13.71
CA GLY A 112 -2.97 8.01 14.94
C GLY A 112 -1.58 7.36 14.88
N PHE A 113 -0.82 7.53 15.97
CA PHE A 113 0.60 7.14 16.04
C PHE A 113 0.83 5.63 15.90
N THR A 114 -0.07 4.83 16.50
CA THR A 114 -0.02 3.37 16.46
C THR A 114 -0.09 2.85 15.03
N PHE A 115 -1.03 3.38 14.23
CA PHE A 115 -1.13 3.10 12.81
C PHE A 115 0.13 3.54 12.05
N ALA A 116 0.61 4.77 12.30
CA ALA A 116 1.79 5.30 11.62
C ALA A 116 3.02 4.41 11.83
N ARG A 117 3.22 3.93 13.06
CA ARG A 117 4.29 2.99 13.42
C ARG A 117 4.14 1.67 12.68
N LEU A 118 2.95 1.09 12.70
CA LEU A 118 2.65 -0.20 12.07
C LEU A 118 2.90 -0.14 10.55
N LEU A 119 2.33 0.86 9.87
CA LEU A 119 2.50 1.03 8.44
C LEU A 119 3.96 1.30 8.06
N THR A 120 4.70 2.06 8.87
CA THR A 120 6.13 2.28 8.66
C THR A 120 6.90 0.96 8.71
N ILE A 121 6.64 0.10 9.70
CA ILE A 121 7.31 -1.20 9.81
C ILE A 121 7.05 -2.06 8.58
N TRP A 122 5.81 -2.08 8.06
CA TRP A 122 5.46 -2.85 6.87
C TRP A 122 6.18 -2.35 5.62
N ILE A 123 6.13 -1.05 5.36
CA ILE A 123 6.81 -0.43 4.22
C ILE A 123 8.31 -0.71 4.32
N ASP A 124 8.90 -0.50 5.50
CA ASP A 124 10.32 -0.71 5.72
C ASP A 124 10.74 -2.16 5.46
N ASN A 125 9.98 -3.13 5.96
CA ASN A 125 10.30 -4.54 5.83
C ASN A 125 10.15 -5.03 4.40
N MET A 126 9.14 -4.56 3.66
CA MET A 126 8.97 -4.88 2.24
C MET A 126 10.25 -4.55 1.46
N PHE A 127 10.85 -3.38 1.70
CA PHE A 127 12.09 -3.00 1.01
C PHE A 127 13.34 -3.68 1.58
N LYS A 128 13.48 -3.79 2.90
CA LYS A 128 14.63 -4.44 3.55
C LYS A 128 14.77 -5.91 3.15
N ASN A 129 13.65 -6.62 3.02
CA ASN A 129 13.62 -8.02 2.57
C ASN A 129 14.16 -8.20 1.14
N ASN A 130 14.18 -7.13 0.34
CA ASN A 130 14.70 -7.11 -1.03
C ASN A 130 16.07 -6.42 -1.12
N GLY A 131 16.78 -6.25 0.00
CA GLY A 131 18.11 -5.63 0.05
C GLY A 131 18.11 -4.13 -0.26
N ILE A 132 16.95 -3.48 -0.25
CA ILE A 132 16.81 -2.05 -0.55
C ILE A 132 16.90 -1.27 0.75
N LYS A 133 17.83 -0.31 0.81
CA LYS A 133 17.96 0.58 1.95
C LYS A 133 16.76 1.54 2.00
N VAL A 134 16.19 1.68 3.20
CA VAL A 134 15.11 2.62 3.50
C VAL A 134 15.36 3.36 4.79
N GLU A 135 14.94 4.63 4.83
CA GLU A 135 14.95 5.48 6.01
C GLU A 135 13.57 6.10 6.18
N SER A 136 12.91 5.81 7.30
CA SER A 136 11.56 6.30 7.59
C SER A 136 11.49 7.07 8.90
N VAL A 137 10.71 8.15 8.91
CA VAL A 137 10.35 8.92 10.10
C VAL A 137 8.83 9.10 10.09
N TYR A 138 8.19 8.88 11.23
CA TYR A 138 6.74 9.01 11.34
C TYR A 138 6.33 9.84 12.56
N SER A 139 5.15 10.44 12.45
CA SER A 139 4.44 11.16 13.49
C SER A 139 3.01 10.62 13.57
N ALA A 140 2.17 11.18 14.45
CA ALA A 140 0.79 10.72 14.61
C ALA A 140 -0.10 10.86 13.36
N LYS A 141 0.31 11.67 12.36
CA LYS A 141 -0.48 11.98 11.17
C LYS A 141 0.29 11.90 9.85
N THR A 142 1.59 11.62 9.91
CA THR A 142 2.44 11.72 8.71
C THR A 142 3.57 10.71 8.78
N ILE A 143 3.82 10.03 7.67
CA ILE A 143 4.96 9.13 7.46
C ILE A 143 5.80 9.70 6.32
N PHE A 144 7.10 9.80 6.54
CA PHE A 144 8.09 10.17 5.54
C PHE A 144 9.04 9.01 5.34
N THR A 145 9.15 8.52 4.12
CA THR A 145 10.03 7.41 3.77
C THR A 145 10.94 7.79 2.60
N LYS A 146 12.23 7.50 2.73
CA LYS A 146 13.22 7.54 1.65
C LYS A 146 13.58 6.11 1.27
N ILE A 147 13.55 5.82 -0.03
CA ILE A 147 13.85 4.51 -0.60
C ILE A 147 15.03 4.70 -1.55
N PHE A 148 16.21 4.25 -1.13
CA PHE A 148 17.44 4.53 -1.87
C PHE A 148 17.53 3.68 -3.12
N LYS A 149 18.04 4.28 -4.21
CA LYS A 149 18.45 3.54 -5.40
C LYS A 149 19.86 3.03 -5.12
N ASN A 150 20.07 1.72 -5.28
CA ASN A 150 21.40 1.12 -5.19
C ASN A 150 22.32 1.68 -6.28
#